data_AF-A0A521MMV6-F1
#
_entry.id   AF-A0A521MMV6-F1
#
_cell.length_a   1.000
_cell.length_b   1.000
_cell.length_c   1.000
_cell.angle_alpha   90.00
_cell.angle_beta   90.00
_cell.angle_gamma   90.00
#
_symmetry.space_group_name_H-M   'P 1'
#
loop_
_entity.id
_entity.type
_entity.pdbx_description
1 polymer ?
#
loop_
_entity_poly.entity_id
_entity_poly.type
_entity_poly.pdbx_seq_one_letter_code
_entity_poly.pdbx_strand_id
1 'polypeptide(L)'
;MAKLKKISVQPLTPLEALDLKVASTQHVDVSELPGDVQAKLHSDLMKIAQKSEGVIVINSFGETPFVSTVMRTSKEKKKFYAFPEPNPVHLYYKIGIGHLEAAEIKKKEFTHMHGAHPEKEFEGFGTYFESLVTGIVFMLMTMEGFVNQLLSEGAVYAVNGNEKSKADVEWMNLTDKIMFVVPEITGIDFRVTNAQAYGRITKLNEIRNELIHLKKVEAANFTIYQDLFKQLLDFQILESADAVFEFVTTLKPGYFKEQAE
;
A
#
# COMPACT_ATOMS: atom_id res chain seq x y z
N MET A 1 15.64 12.31 16.80
CA MET A 1 15.91 11.78 15.44
C MET A 1 14.57 11.55 14.78
N ALA A 2 14.38 12.03 13.55
CA ALA A 2 13.17 11.72 12.80
C ALA A 2 13.13 10.21 12.49
N LYS A 3 11.94 9.61 12.57
CA LYS A 3 11.72 8.18 12.42
C LYS A 3 10.70 7.94 11.30
N LEU A 4 10.79 6.78 10.66
CA LEU A 4 9.80 6.36 9.68
C LEU A 4 8.44 6.17 10.35
N LYS A 5 7.40 6.79 9.78
CA LYS A 5 6.04 6.74 10.31
C LYS A 5 5.43 5.37 10.08
N LYS A 6 5.01 4.70 11.15
CA LYS A 6 4.36 3.39 11.10
C LYS A 6 2.86 3.56 11.20
N ILE A 7 2.11 2.75 10.47
CA ILE A 7 0.65 2.77 10.49
C ILE A 7 0.08 1.42 10.95
N SER A 8 -1.09 1.49 11.55
CA SER A 8 -1.92 0.31 11.78
C SER A 8 -2.66 -0.06 10.50
N VAL A 9 -2.67 -1.35 10.18
CA VAL A 9 -3.49 -1.85 9.06
C VAL A 9 -4.94 -1.80 9.50
N GLN A 10 -5.74 -1.01 8.81
CA GLN A 10 -7.18 -0.89 9.06
C GLN A 10 -7.92 -1.78 8.06
N PRO A 11 -9.13 -2.24 8.39
CA PRO A 11 -9.97 -2.88 7.40
C PRO A 11 -10.43 -1.86 6.33
N LEU A 12 -10.70 -2.35 5.13
CA LEU A 12 -10.93 -1.54 3.93
C LEU A 12 -12.29 -0.82 3.96
N THR A 13 -13.35 -1.55 4.28
CA THR A 13 -14.73 -1.10 4.02
C THR A 13 -15.51 -1.00 5.33
N PRO A 14 -15.49 0.17 5.99
CA PRO A 14 -16.36 0.40 7.14
C PRO A 14 -17.81 0.38 6.67
N LEU A 15 -18.69 -0.17 7.50
CA LEU A 15 -20.10 -0.34 7.14
C LEU A 15 -20.78 0.99 6.79
N GLU A 16 -20.43 2.06 7.52
CA GLU A 16 -20.97 3.41 7.33
C GLU A 16 -20.62 4.05 5.98
N ALA A 17 -19.54 3.60 5.33
CA ALA A 17 -19.15 4.10 4.01
C ALA A 17 -19.97 3.46 2.87
N LEU A 18 -20.79 2.46 3.17
CA LEU A 18 -21.65 1.82 2.19
C LEU A 18 -23.06 2.40 2.27
N ASP A 19 -23.57 2.89 1.14
CA ASP A 19 -24.97 3.31 1.00
C ASP A 19 -25.90 2.08 0.87
N LEU A 20 -25.96 1.27 1.94
CA LEU A 20 -26.77 0.05 1.97
C LEU A 20 -28.17 0.34 2.49
N LYS A 21 -29.17 -0.07 1.70
CA LYS A 21 -30.56 -0.15 2.15
C LYS A 21 -30.76 -1.46 2.91
N VAL A 22 -30.52 -1.42 4.23
CA VAL A 22 -30.62 -2.59 5.11
C VAL A 22 -32.09 -2.91 5.40
N ALA A 23 -32.57 -4.05 4.88
CA ALA A 23 -33.94 -4.51 5.11
C ALA A 23 -34.18 -5.07 6.52
N SER A 24 -33.18 -5.75 7.09
CA SER A 24 -33.21 -6.26 8.46
C SER A 24 -31.79 -6.48 8.99
N THR A 25 -31.64 -6.53 10.31
CA THR A 25 -30.35 -6.80 10.96
C THR A 25 -30.54 -7.84 12.05
N GLN A 26 -29.67 -8.83 12.08
CA GLN A 26 -29.63 -9.85 13.12
C GLN A 26 -28.29 -9.79 13.83
N HIS A 27 -28.31 -9.67 15.15
CA HIS A 27 -27.12 -9.66 15.99
C HIS A 27 -26.98 -11.04 16.62
N VAL A 28 -25.77 -11.61 16.56
CA VAL A 28 -25.45 -12.89 17.18
C VAL A 28 -24.19 -12.70 18.00
N ASP A 29 -24.34 -12.69 19.33
CA ASP A 29 -23.21 -12.72 20.25
C ASP A 29 -22.78 -14.17 20.48
N VAL A 30 -21.52 -14.45 20.22
CA VAL A 30 -20.93 -15.79 20.38
C VAL A 30 -19.85 -15.83 21.47
N SER A 31 -19.57 -14.70 22.12
CA SER A 31 -18.42 -14.52 23.00
C SER A 31 -18.43 -15.44 24.23
N GLU A 32 -19.62 -15.78 24.74
CA GLU A 32 -19.80 -16.63 25.92
C GLU A 32 -19.90 -18.13 25.61
N LEU A 33 -19.90 -18.54 24.33
CA LEU A 33 -20.06 -19.95 23.96
C LEU A 33 -18.72 -20.72 24.07
N PRO A 34 -18.72 -22.05 24.29
CA PRO A 34 -17.51 -22.86 24.18
C PRO A 34 -16.87 -22.78 22.78
N GLY A 35 -15.55 -22.85 22.67
CA GLY A 35 -14.83 -22.57 21.42
C GLY A 35 -15.20 -23.49 20.24
N ASP A 36 -15.53 -24.75 20.50
CA ASP A 36 -16.02 -25.69 19.48
C ASP A 36 -17.44 -25.34 19.01
N VAL A 37 -18.30 -24.88 19.93
CA VAL A 37 -19.65 -24.38 19.63
C VAL A 37 -19.56 -23.06 18.85
N GLN A 38 -18.68 -22.14 19.24
CA GLN A 38 -18.40 -20.90 18.51
C GLN A 38 -18.00 -21.20 17.07
N ALA A 39 -17.02 -22.09 16.87
CA ALA A 39 -16.52 -22.45 15.55
C ALA A 39 -17.62 -23.08 14.67
N LYS A 40 -18.47 -23.94 15.26
CA LYS A 40 -19.60 -24.55 14.55
C LYS A 40 -20.66 -23.51 14.17
N LEU A 41 -21.08 -22.68 15.12
CA LEU A 41 -22.08 -21.63 14.89
C LEU A 41 -21.59 -20.62 13.84
N HIS A 42 -20.34 -20.17 13.95
CA HIS A 42 -19.71 -19.31 12.96
C HIS A 42 -19.72 -19.97 11.57
N SER A 43 -19.34 -21.24 11.46
CA SER A 43 -19.40 -21.99 10.19
C SER A 43 -20.82 -22.03 9.62
N ASP A 44 -21.83 -22.26 10.46
CA ASP A 44 -23.23 -22.35 10.03
C ASP A 44 -23.79 -20.98 9.61
N LEU A 45 -23.46 -19.89 10.32
CA LEU A 45 -23.79 -18.52 9.92
C LEU A 45 -23.17 -18.17 8.56
N MET A 46 -21.89 -18.50 8.35
CA MET A 46 -21.22 -18.25 7.06
C MET A 46 -21.84 -19.05 5.91
N LYS A 47 -22.29 -20.29 6.18
CA LYS A 47 -23.03 -21.08 5.18
C LYS A 47 -24.36 -20.45 4.81
N ILE A 48 -25.08 -19.92 5.80
CA ILE A 48 -26.36 -19.22 5.57
C ILE A 48 -26.11 -17.97 4.74
N ALA A 49 -25.14 -17.14 5.13
CA ALA A 49 -24.80 -15.92 4.41
C ALA A 49 -24.40 -16.20 2.95
N GLN A 50 -23.49 -17.15 2.69
CA GLN A 50 -23.08 -17.47 1.31
C GLN A 50 -24.19 -18.04 0.42
N LYS A 51 -25.22 -18.66 1.01
CA LYS A 51 -26.35 -19.22 0.26
C LYS A 51 -27.50 -18.23 0.07
N SER A 52 -27.46 -17.10 0.74
CA SER A 52 -28.53 -16.12 0.75
C SER A 52 -28.12 -14.91 -0.07
N GLU A 53 -28.89 -14.59 -1.10
CA GLU A 53 -28.67 -13.39 -1.89
C GLU A 53 -28.94 -12.13 -1.05
N GLY A 54 -28.08 -11.11 -1.17
CA GLY A 54 -28.22 -9.84 -0.45
C GLY A 54 -27.85 -9.88 1.03
N VAL A 55 -27.28 -10.97 1.54
CA VAL A 55 -26.79 -11.06 2.93
C VAL A 55 -25.31 -10.68 2.99
N ILE A 56 -24.99 -9.72 3.84
CA ILE A 56 -23.62 -9.33 4.18
C ILE A 56 -23.28 -9.76 5.62
N VAL A 57 -22.03 -10.15 5.82
CA VAL A 57 -21.49 -10.45 7.16
C VAL A 57 -20.70 -9.24 7.64
N ILE A 58 -20.98 -8.82 8.86
CA ILE A 58 -20.30 -7.70 9.52
C ILE A 58 -19.57 -8.25 10.73
N ASN A 59 -18.31 -7.89 10.88
CA ASN A 59 -17.54 -8.12 12.10
C ASN A 59 -17.01 -6.78 12.62
N SER A 60 -16.96 -6.62 13.93
CA SER A 60 -16.37 -5.45 14.55
C SER A 60 -14.85 -5.58 14.61
N PHE A 61 -14.14 -4.50 14.27
CA PHE A 61 -12.71 -4.36 14.53
C PHE A 61 -12.51 -3.18 15.48
N GLY A 62 -12.28 -3.50 16.76
CA GLY A 62 -12.51 -2.53 17.84
C GLY A 62 -14.00 -2.21 17.94
N GLU A 63 -14.34 -0.92 17.99
CA GLU A 63 -15.73 -0.44 18.09
C GLU A 63 -16.40 -0.23 16.72
N THR A 64 -15.64 -0.26 15.62
CA THR A 64 -16.17 0.04 14.28
C THR A 64 -16.59 -1.25 13.55
N PRO A 65 -17.82 -1.32 13.00
CA PRO A 65 -18.27 -2.44 12.20
C PRO A 65 -17.72 -2.39 10.76
N PHE A 66 -17.24 -3.52 10.27
CA PHE A 66 -16.70 -3.65 8.91
C PHE A 66 -17.34 -4.82 8.16
N VAL A 67 -17.50 -4.64 6.84
CA VAL A 67 -17.89 -5.75 5.98
C VAL A 67 -16.79 -6.79 5.97
N SER A 68 -17.18 -8.04 6.18
CA SER A 68 -16.28 -9.16 6.22
C SER A 68 -16.27 -9.92 4.91
N THR A 69 -15.06 -10.22 4.44
CA THR A 69 -14.89 -11.21 3.39
C THR A 69 -15.15 -12.59 3.99
N VAL A 70 -15.94 -13.40 3.28
CA VAL A 70 -16.23 -14.79 3.66
C VAL A 70 -15.71 -15.71 2.56
N MET A 71 -14.63 -16.44 2.84
CA MET A 71 -13.97 -17.29 1.86
C MET A 71 -13.83 -18.74 2.31
N ARG A 72 -13.65 -19.63 1.32
CA ARG A 72 -13.28 -21.03 1.49
C ARG A 72 -12.07 -21.31 0.62
N THR A 73 -11.14 -22.14 1.11
CA THR A 73 -10.07 -22.62 0.24
C THR A 73 -10.58 -23.74 -0.65
N SER A 74 -9.97 -23.91 -1.82
CA SER A 74 -10.27 -25.02 -2.72
C SER A 74 -10.04 -26.40 -2.08
N LYS A 75 -9.08 -26.47 -1.14
CA LYS A 75 -8.69 -27.70 -0.42
C LYS A 75 -9.60 -28.00 0.79
N GLU A 76 -10.11 -26.98 1.48
CA GLU A 76 -10.89 -27.16 2.72
C GLU A 76 -12.30 -26.58 2.59
N LYS A 77 -13.14 -27.20 1.75
CA LYS A 77 -14.52 -26.72 1.46
C LYS A 77 -15.45 -26.62 2.66
N LYS A 78 -15.10 -27.24 3.80
CA LYS A 78 -15.88 -27.25 5.05
C LYS A 78 -15.47 -26.13 6.02
N LYS A 79 -14.29 -25.53 5.86
CA LYS A 79 -13.82 -24.45 6.73
C LYS A 79 -14.07 -23.09 6.07
N PHE A 80 -14.69 -22.21 6.83
CA PHE A 80 -14.97 -20.84 6.42
C PHE A 80 -14.03 -19.91 7.16
N TYR A 81 -13.46 -18.97 6.42
CA TYR A 81 -12.71 -17.86 6.98
C TYR A 81 -13.58 -16.62 6.80
N ALA A 82 -13.85 -15.92 7.89
CA ALA A 82 -14.53 -14.64 7.86
C ALA A 82 -13.73 -13.63 8.66
N PHE A 83 -13.39 -12.52 8.03
CA PHE A 83 -12.65 -11.44 8.66
C PHE A 83 -12.91 -10.12 7.90
N PRO A 84 -12.83 -8.97 8.60
CA PRO A 84 -12.79 -7.66 7.94
C PRO A 84 -11.66 -7.63 6.90
N GLU A 85 -11.98 -7.30 5.65
CA GLU A 85 -10.98 -7.29 4.59
C GLU A 85 -9.88 -6.26 4.91
N PRO A 86 -8.60 -6.64 5.00
CA PRO A 86 -7.54 -5.70 5.30
C PRO A 86 -7.34 -4.74 4.13
N ASN A 87 -7.14 -3.44 4.40
CA ASN A 87 -6.86 -2.49 3.34
C ASN A 87 -5.50 -2.79 2.66
N PRO A 88 -5.47 -3.16 1.37
CA PRO A 88 -4.21 -3.49 0.68
C PRO A 88 -3.23 -2.33 0.63
N VAL A 89 -3.70 -1.09 0.52
CA VAL A 89 -2.84 0.11 0.52
C VAL A 89 -2.09 0.24 1.85
N HIS A 90 -2.75 -0.06 2.97
CA HIS A 90 -2.10 -0.03 4.27
C HIS A 90 -1.06 -1.15 4.41
N LEU A 91 -1.36 -2.33 3.84
CA LEU A 91 -0.40 -3.44 3.80
C LEU A 91 0.83 -3.07 2.97
N TYR A 92 0.65 -2.48 1.78
CA TYR A 92 1.76 -2.04 0.93
C TYR A 92 2.63 -1.02 1.64
N TYR A 93 2.02 -0.02 2.28
CA TYR A 93 2.77 0.99 3.02
C TYR A 93 3.57 0.36 4.17
N LYS A 94 2.92 -0.51 4.96
CA LYS A 94 3.58 -1.21 6.06
C LYS A 94 4.76 -2.07 5.60
N ILE A 95 4.60 -2.82 4.50
CA ILE A 95 5.68 -3.62 3.91
C ILE A 95 6.81 -2.71 3.48
N GLY A 96 6.50 -1.64 2.75
CA GLY A 96 7.51 -0.70 2.25
C GLY A 96 8.30 -0.05 3.39
N ILE A 97 7.63 0.41 4.46
CA ILE A 97 8.31 0.99 5.64
C ILE A 97 9.23 -0.03 6.31
N GLY A 98 8.79 -1.27 6.51
CA GLY A 98 9.63 -2.31 7.10
C GLY A 98 10.90 -2.58 6.30
N HIS A 99 10.80 -2.60 4.96
CA HIS A 99 11.94 -2.76 4.08
C HIS A 99 12.86 -1.53 4.03
N LEU A 100 12.31 -0.32 4.08
CA LEU A 100 13.08 0.91 4.18
C LEU A 100 13.85 1.02 5.51
N GLU A 101 13.25 0.61 6.63
CA GLU A 101 13.92 0.51 7.93
C GLU A 101 15.09 -0.48 7.87
N ALA A 102 14.86 -1.66 7.30
CA ALA A 102 15.90 -2.66 7.10
C ALA A 102 17.04 -2.11 6.21
N ALA A 103 16.70 -1.40 5.13
CA ALA A 103 17.68 -0.78 4.24
C ALA A 103 18.55 0.26 4.97
N GLU A 104 17.98 1.11 5.83
CA GLU A 104 18.74 2.07 6.64
C GLU A 104 19.75 1.37 7.57
N ILE A 105 19.34 0.28 8.21
CA ILE A 105 20.22 -0.52 9.08
C ILE A 105 21.35 -1.13 8.24
N LYS A 106 21.02 -1.77 7.12
CA LYS A 106 21.99 -2.43 6.24
C LYS A 106 22.96 -1.44 5.61
N LYS A 107 22.50 -0.25 5.23
CA LYS A 107 23.32 0.86 4.73
C LYS A 107 24.42 1.21 5.73
N LYS A 108 24.02 1.42 6.98
CA LYS A 108 24.99 1.68 8.06
C LYS A 108 25.94 0.49 8.20
N GLU A 109 25.46 -0.73 8.32
CA GLU A 109 26.32 -1.91 8.49
C GLU A 109 27.42 -2.01 7.40
N PHE A 110 27.09 -1.93 6.11
CA PHE A 110 28.10 -2.13 5.07
C PHE A 110 29.00 -0.91 4.86
N THR A 111 28.52 0.32 5.09
CA THR A 111 29.37 1.53 5.00
C THR A 111 30.49 1.54 6.06
N HIS A 112 30.30 0.86 7.20
CA HIS A 112 31.35 0.69 8.22
C HIS A 112 32.39 -0.39 7.86
N MET A 113 32.14 -1.23 6.84
CA MET A 113 33.04 -2.33 6.43
C MET A 113 34.09 -1.92 5.37
N HIS A 114 34.14 -0.62 5.03
CA HIS A 114 34.86 -0.12 3.86
C HIS A 114 36.35 -0.51 3.82
N GLY A 115 36.77 -1.11 2.70
CA GLY A 115 38.15 -1.41 2.33
C GLY A 115 38.77 -2.65 2.98
N ALA A 116 38.07 -3.32 3.91
CA ALA A 116 38.64 -4.44 4.67
C ALA A 116 38.29 -5.82 4.08
N HIS A 117 37.08 -5.98 3.53
CA HIS A 117 36.56 -7.28 3.10
C HIS A 117 35.60 -7.16 1.90
N PRO A 118 36.11 -7.16 0.65
CA PRO A 118 35.29 -6.96 -0.56
C PRO A 118 34.10 -7.92 -0.69
N GLU A 119 34.25 -9.17 -0.25
CA GLU A 119 33.17 -10.16 -0.25
C GLU A 119 32.02 -9.77 0.70
N LYS A 120 32.35 -9.29 1.90
CA LYS A 120 31.35 -8.82 2.88
C LYS A 120 30.69 -7.52 2.45
N GLU A 121 31.42 -6.65 1.77
CA GLU A 121 30.85 -5.44 1.16
C GLU A 121 29.85 -5.78 0.07
N PHE A 122 30.18 -6.75 -0.78
CA PHE A 122 29.28 -7.23 -1.83
C PHE A 122 27.99 -7.82 -1.22
N GLU A 123 28.10 -8.70 -0.23
CA GLU A 123 26.94 -9.27 0.47
C GLU A 123 26.10 -8.20 1.19
N GLY A 124 26.78 -7.28 1.89
CA GLY A 124 26.14 -6.18 2.61
C GLY A 124 25.39 -5.23 1.67
N PHE A 125 26.02 -4.86 0.55
CA PHE A 125 25.39 -4.05 -0.49
C PHE A 125 24.21 -4.79 -1.14
N GLY A 126 24.35 -6.09 -1.43
CA GLY A 126 23.27 -6.89 -1.98
C GLY A 126 22.02 -6.90 -1.09
N THR A 127 22.20 -7.10 0.21
CA THR A 127 21.10 -7.10 1.20
C THR A 127 20.47 -5.71 1.35
N TYR A 128 21.29 -4.66 1.34
CA TYR A 128 20.83 -3.27 1.31
C TYR A 128 20.00 -2.97 0.06
N PHE A 129 20.51 -3.34 -1.11
CA PHE A 129 19.86 -3.14 -2.40
C PHE A 129 18.49 -3.83 -2.43
N GLU A 130 18.43 -5.11 -2.04
CA GLU A 130 17.17 -5.87 -1.97
C GLU A 130 16.14 -5.16 -1.08
N SER A 131 16.55 -4.77 0.12
CA SER A 131 15.67 -4.09 1.08
C SER A 131 15.20 -2.74 0.54
N LEU A 132 16.10 -1.94 -0.01
CA LEU A 132 15.77 -0.61 -0.52
C LEU A 132 14.81 -0.70 -1.72
N VAL A 133 15.13 -1.53 -2.71
CA VAL A 133 14.31 -1.68 -3.92
C VAL A 133 12.92 -2.18 -3.58
N THR A 134 12.82 -3.17 -2.69
CA THR A 134 11.53 -3.66 -2.20
C THR A 134 10.74 -2.55 -1.52
N GLY A 135 11.39 -1.77 -0.66
CA GLY A 135 10.80 -0.60 -0.02
C GLY A 135 10.22 0.41 -1.02
N ILE A 136 11.03 0.80 -2.03
CA ILE A 136 10.65 1.74 -3.09
C ILE A 136 9.43 1.23 -3.89
N VAL A 137 9.45 -0.04 -4.29
CA VAL A 137 8.34 -0.64 -5.06
C VAL A 137 7.04 -0.60 -4.26
N PHE A 138 7.06 -1.02 -2.99
CA PHE A 138 5.87 -1.02 -2.16
C PHE A 138 5.37 0.40 -1.79
N MET A 139 6.26 1.39 -1.72
CA MET A 139 5.86 2.80 -1.61
C MET A 139 5.07 3.27 -2.84
N LEU A 140 5.52 2.93 -4.05
CA LEU A 140 4.77 3.28 -5.27
C LEU A 140 3.47 2.49 -5.40
N MET A 141 3.45 1.21 -5.05
CA MET A 141 2.22 0.41 -4.98
C MET A 141 1.20 1.00 -3.99
N THR A 142 1.68 1.58 -2.87
CA THR A 142 0.82 2.30 -1.94
C THR A 142 0.12 3.46 -2.65
N MET A 143 0.87 4.29 -3.37
CA MET A 143 0.32 5.44 -4.07
C MET A 143 -0.62 5.06 -5.22
N GLU A 144 -0.21 4.11 -6.06
CA GLU A 144 -1.02 3.62 -7.18
C GLU A 144 -2.32 2.99 -6.68
N GLY A 145 -2.22 2.12 -5.67
CA GLY A 145 -3.39 1.49 -5.05
C GLY A 145 -4.31 2.52 -4.38
N PHE A 146 -3.74 3.51 -3.70
CA PHE A 146 -4.51 4.58 -3.06
C PHE A 146 -5.29 5.40 -4.08
N VAL A 147 -4.64 5.88 -5.14
CA VAL A 147 -5.31 6.66 -6.19
C VAL A 147 -6.39 5.82 -6.88
N ASN A 148 -6.12 4.54 -7.17
CA ASN A 148 -7.12 3.66 -7.76
C ASN A 148 -8.34 3.46 -6.85
N GLN A 149 -8.16 3.40 -5.52
CA GLN A 149 -9.27 3.34 -4.56
C GLN A 149 -10.10 4.63 -4.49
N LEU A 150 -9.58 5.77 -4.96
CA LEU A 150 -10.34 7.02 -5.04
C LEU A 150 -11.25 7.07 -6.28
N LEU A 151 -11.01 6.22 -7.27
CA LEU A 151 -11.78 6.21 -8.52
C LEU A 151 -13.20 5.70 -8.29
N SER A 152 -14.19 6.52 -8.65
CA SER A 152 -15.60 6.14 -8.62
C SER A 152 -15.97 5.24 -9.81
N GLU A 153 -16.83 4.25 -9.56
CA GLU A 153 -17.38 3.41 -10.63
C GLU A 153 -18.24 4.24 -11.60
N GLY A 154 -18.09 3.96 -12.90
CA GLY A 154 -18.83 4.66 -13.97
C GLY A 154 -18.43 6.12 -14.22
N ALA A 155 -17.48 6.67 -13.46
CA ALA A 155 -16.98 8.02 -13.67
C ALA A 155 -16.09 8.12 -14.93
N VAL A 156 -16.10 9.31 -15.53
CA VAL A 156 -15.25 9.71 -16.65
C VAL A 156 -14.38 10.87 -16.18
N TYR A 157 -13.10 10.82 -16.53
CA TYR A 157 -12.09 11.79 -16.09
C TYR A 157 -11.50 12.53 -17.28
N ALA A 158 -11.20 13.82 -17.11
CA ALA A 158 -10.62 14.65 -18.15
C ALA A 158 -9.09 14.62 -18.09
N VAL A 159 -8.46 13.88 -19.00
CA VAL A 159 -7.00 13.71 -19.08
C VAL A 159 -6.47 14.33 -20.37
N ASN A 160 -5.70 15.41 -20.27
CA ASN A 160 -5.16 16.14 -21.42
C ASN A 160 -6.23 16.51 -22.46
N GLY A 161 -7.42 16.94 -22.00
CA GLY A 161 -8.54 17.29 -22.85
C GLY A 161 -9.28 16.10 -23.49
N ASN A 162 -8.92 14.86 -23.15
CA ASN A 162 -9.63 13.66 -23.58
C ASN A 162 -10.37 13.02 -22.39
N GLU A 163 -11.57 12.53 -22.65
CA GLU A 163 -12.31 11.73 -21.68
C GLU A 163 -11.71 10.33 -21.55
N LYS A 164 -11.52 9.88 -20.31
CA LYS A 164 -10.99 8.56 -19.96
C LYS A 164 -11.93 7.87 -18.98
N SER A 165 -12.26 6.61 -19.22
CA SER A 165 -13.02 5.81 -18.27
C SER A 165 -12.17 5.46 -17.04
N LYS A 166 -12.80 5.01 -15.96
CA LYS A 166 -12.09 4.42 -14.81
C LYS A 166 -11.07 3.36 -15.24
N ALA A 167 -11.47 2.43 -16.12
CA ALA A 167 -10.58 1.37 -16.59
C ALA A 167 -9.36 1.95 -17.32
N ASP A 168 -9.54 2.96 -18.17
CA ASP A 168 -8.40 3.62 -18.84
C ASP A 168 -7.46 4.28 -17.83
N VAL A 169 -8.02 4.97 -16.84
CA VAL A 169 -7.27 5.64 -15.78
C VAL A 169 -6.50 4.65 -14.91
N GLU A 170 -7.05 3.48 -14.61
CA GLU A 170 -6.36 2.45 -13.81
C GLU A 170 -5.04 2.01 -14.44
N TRP A 171 -4.95 1.98 -15.78
CA TRP A 171 -3.74 1.62 -16.54
C TRP A 171 -2.78 2.79 -16.81
N MET A 172 -3.14 4.02 -16.46
CA MET A 172 -2.24 5.17 -16.62
C MET A 172 -1.05 5.10 -15.66
N ASN A 173 0.04 5.77 -16.03
CA ASN A 173 1.17 5.92 -15.12
C ASN A 173 0.80 6.83 -13.92
N LEU A 174 1.46 6.60 -12.78
CA LEU A 174 1.16 7.31 -11.54
C LEU A 174 1.30 8.84 -11.67
N THR A 175 2.31 9.33 -12.38
CA THR A 175 2.57 10.77 -12.56
C THR A 175 1.40 11.46 -13.26
N ASP A 176 0.86 10.87 -14.33
CA ASP A 176 -0.29 11.41 -15.05
C ASP A 176 -1.55 11.36 -14.19
N LYS A 177 -1.74 10.30 -13.38
CA LYS A 177 -2.86 10.26 -12.42
C LYS A 177 -2.77 11.39 -11.40
N ILE A 178 -1.60 11.63 -10.81
CA ILE A 178 -1.39 12.73 -9.86
C ILE A 178 -1.65 14.09 -10.52
N MET A 179 -1.27 14.23 -11.79
CA MET A 179 -1.37 15.49 -12.52
C MET A 179 -2.80 15.83 -12.95
N PHE A 180 -3.54 14.87 -13.49
CA PHE A 180 -4.82 15.12 -14.16
C PHE A 180 -6.01 14.61 -13.36
N VAL A 181 -5.88 13.44 -12.73
CA VAL A 181 -7.01 12.72 -12.13
C VAL A 181 -7.20 13.08 -10.66
N VAL A 182 -6.11 13.12 -9.89
CA VAL A 182 -6.17 13.46 -8.46
C VAL A 182 -6.80 14.84 -8.21
N PRO A 183 -6.46 15.92 -8.94
CA PRO A 183 -7.08 17.22 -8.72
C PRO A 183 -8.58 17.23 -9.06
N GLU A 184 -9.01 16.45 -10.05
CA GLU A 184 -10.42 16.32 -10.42
C GLU A 184 -11.24 15.63 -9.32
N ILE A 185 -10.68 14.58 -8.70
CA ILE A 185 -11.37 13.82 -7.64
C ILE A 185 -11.37 14.56 -6.30
N THR A 186 -10.25 15.17 -5.95
CA THR A 186 -10.01 15.69 -4.59
C THR A 186 -10.11 17.21 -4.49
N GLY A 187 -10.08 17.92 -5.62
CA GLY A 187 -9.92 19.37 -5.65
C GLY A 187 -8.51 19.85 -5.27
N ILE A 188 -7.55 18.94 -5.04
CA ILE A 188 -6.20 19.26 -4.57
C ILE A 188 -5.18 18.98 -5.68
N ASP A 189 -4.50 20.03 -6.14
CA ASP A 189 -3.30 19.87 -6.97
C ASP A 189 -2.06 19.72 -6.09
N PHE A 190 -1.75 18.46 -5.76
CA PHE A 190 -0.64 18.11 -4.87
C PHE A 190 0.72 18.64 -5.35
N ARG A 191 0.88 18.86 -6.66
CA ARG A 191 2.12 19.41 -7.25
C ARG A 191 2.35 20.86 -6.83
N VAL A 192 1.26 21.59 -6.60
CA VAL A 192 1.27 22.99 -6.19
C VAL A 192 1.27 23.08 -4.66
N THR A 193 0.38 22.34 -3.99
CA THR A 193 0.22 22.43 -2.53
C THR A 193 1.39 21.82 -1.76
N ASN A 194 2.05 20.81 -2.33
CA ASN A 194 3.10 20.03 -1.66
C ASN A 194 4.28 19.76 -2.63
N ALA A 195 4.75 20.81 -3.32
CA ALA A 195 5.76 20.71 -4.39
C ALA A 195 7.03 19.91 -4.01
N GLN A 196 7.53 20.08 -2.77
CA GLN A 196 8.70 19.34 -2.29
C GLN A 196 8.43 17.84 -2.16
N ALA A 197 7.30 17.46 -1.57
CA ALA A 197 6.89 16.05 -1.47
C ALA A 197 6.65 15.45 -2.86
N TYR A 198 6.00 16.19 -3.76
CA TYR A 198 5.82 15.79 -5.15
C TYR A 198 7.15 15.55 -5.88
N GLY A 199 8.15 16.41 -5.69
CA GLY A 199 9.50 16.21 -6.24
C GLY A 199 10.16 14.91 -5.76
N ARG A 200 10.01 14.59 -4.47
CA ARG A 200 10.51 13.32 -3.89
C ARG A 200 9.80 12.10 -4.45
N ILE A 201 8.48 12.17 -4.58
CA ILE A 201 7.66 11.12 -5.23
C ILE A 201 8.07 10.91 -6.68
N THR A 202 8.32 12.00 -7.41
CA THR A 202 8.78 11.93 -8.81
C THR A 202 10.12 11.22 -8.88
N LYS A 203 11.07 11.57 -7.99
CA LYS A 203 12.37 10.90 -7.93
C LYS A 203 12.26 9.43 -7.55
N LEU A 204 11.36 9.09 -6.63
CA LEU A 204 11.05 7.70 -6.26
C LEU A 204 10.56 6.90 -7.48
N ASN A 205 9.65 7.47 -8.28
CA ASN A 205 9.12 6.84 -9.48
C ASN A 205 10.18 6.69 -10.59
N GLU A 206 11.05 7.69 -10.76
CA GLU A 206 12.21 7.61 -11.67
C GLU A 206 13.14 6.46 -11.31
N ILE A 207 13.52 6.33 -10.04
CA ILE A 207 14.39 5.24 -9.56
C ILE A 207 13.73 3.88 -9.83
N ARG A 208 12.44 3.73 -9.55
CA ARG A 208 11.69 2.49 -9.89
C ARG A 208 11.71 2.21 -11.39
N ASN A 209 11.56 3.23 -12.24
CA ASN A 209 11.62 3.05 -13.69
C ASN A 209 13.03 2.62 -14.15
N GLU A 210 14.09 3.19 -13.58
CA GLU A 210 15.46 2.75 -13.83
C GLU A 210 15.71 1.30 -13.39
N LEU A 211 15.15 0.90 -12.24
CA LEU A 211 15.25 -0.46 -11.69
C LEU A 211 14.51 -1.51 -12.56
N ILE A 212 13.39 -1.16 -13.19
CA ILE A 212 12.65 -2.06 -14.08
C ILE A 212 13.24 -2.08 -15.49
N HIS A 213 13.69 -0.92 -15.97
CA HIS A 213 14.25 -0.74 -17.30
C HIS A 213 15.77 -0.66 -17.23
N LEU A 214 16.43 -1.65 -16.61
CA LEU A 214 17.88 -1.72 -16.50
C LEU A 214 18.52 -1.62 -17.90
N LYS A 215 18.96 -0.42 -18.26
CA LYS A 215 19.65 -0.16 -19.52
C LYS A 215 21.10 -0.58 -19.38
N LYS A 216 21.63 -1.26 -20.39
CA LYS A 216 23.07 -1.47 -20.49
C LYS A 216 23.70 -0.18 -20.99
N VAL A 217 24.48 0.49 -20.15
CA VAL A 217 25.30 1.63 -20.57
C VAL A 217 26.70 1.11 -20.84
N GLU A 218 27.11 1.11 -22.11
CA GLU A 218 28.49 0.84 -22.50
C GLU A 218 29.24 2.18 -22.49
N ALA A 219 29.92 2.47 -21.38
CA ALA A 219 30.82 3.62 -21.27
C ALA A 219 32.20 3.14 -20.80
N ALA A 220 33.26 3.67 -21.43
CA ALA A 220 34.63 3.35 -21.05
C ALA A 220 34.87 3.75 -19.58
N ASN A 221 35.36 2.82 -18.76
CA ASN A 221 35.66 2.98 -17.33
C ASN A 221 34.44 3.11 -16.38
N PHE A 222 33.23 2.76 -16.82
CA PHE A 222 32.06 2.64 -15.95
C PHE A 222 31.59 1.19 -15.91
N THR A 223 31.18 0.71 -14.73
CA THR A 223 30.38 -0.51 -14.67
C THR A 223 28.95 -0.20 -15.13
N ILE A 224 28.27 -1.20 -15.68
CA ILE A 224 26.94 -1.06 -16.33
C ILE A 224 25.91 -0.34 -15.43
N TYR A 225 26.02 -0.50 -14.11
CA TYR A 225 25.04 -0.02 -13.13
C TYR A 225 25.61 0.97 -12.10
N GLN A 226 26.80 1.54 -12.34
CA GLN A 226 27.47 2.42 -11.38
C GLN A 226 26.60 3.62 -10.96
N ASP A 227 25.96 4.28 -11.93
CA ASP A 227 25.13 5.46 -11.67
C ASP A 227 23.87 5.09 -10.87
N LEU A 228 23.22 3.96 -11.21
CA LEU A 228 22.08 3.46 -10.45
C LEU A 228 22.48 3.16 -9.01
N PHE A 229 23.60 2.47 -8.78
CA PHE A 229 24.06 2.17 -7.43
C PHE A 229 24.40 3.43 -6.64
N LYS A 230 25.01 4.43 -7.28
CA LYS A 230 25.24 5.74 -6.67
C LYS A 230 23.91 6.41 -6.29
N GLN A 231 22.94 6.45 -7.20
CA GLN A 231 21.62 7.01 -6.93
C GLN A 231 20.93 6.33 -5.74
N LEU A 232 21.04 5.00 -5.63
CA LEU A 232 20.49 4.25 -4.50
C LEU A 232 21.22 4.58 -3.19
N LEU A 233 22.55 4.66 -3.21
CA LEU A 233 23.34 5.08 -2.05
C LEU A 233 23.01 6.50 -1.58
N ASP A 234 22.73 7.40 -2.50
CA ASP A 234 22.35 8.80 -2.22
C ASP A 234 20.85 8.96 -1.90
N PHE A 235 20.07 7.88 -1.98
CA PHE A 235 18.62 7.94 -1.79
C PHE A 235 18.24 8.33 -0.36
N GLN A 236 17.35 9.33 -0.26
CA GLN A 236 16.84 9.90 0.98
C GLN A 236 15.61 9.11 1.45
N ILE A 237 15.84 8.04 2.22
CA ILE A 237 14.81 7.07 2.62
C ILE A 237 13.69 7.75 3.42
N LEU A 238 14.05 8.47 4.49
CA LEU A 238 13.09 9.07 5.41
C LEU A 238 12.22 10.10 4.68
N GLU A 239 12.87 11.01 3.96
CA GLU A 239 12.24 12.09 3.22
C GLU A 239 11.25 11.57 2.16
N SER A 240 11.59 10.47 1.50
CA SER A 240 10.75 9.85 0.48
C SER A 240 9.55 9.13 1.10
N ALA A 241 9.75 8.42 2.21
CA ALA A 241 8.66 7.78 2.94
C ALA A 241 7.68 8.81 3.53
N ASP A 242 8.20 9.93 4.04
CA ASP A 242 7.38 11.04 4.53
C ASP A 242 6.57 11.67 3.40
N ALA A 243 7.14 11.84 2.21
CA ALA A 243 6.42 12.38 1.06
C ALA A 243 5.23 11.49 0.64
N VAL A 244 5.39 10.17 0.69
CA VAL A 244 4.31 9.20 0.42
C VAL A 244 3.22 9.28 1.49
N PHE A 245 3.61 9.36 2.76
CA PHE A 245 2.66 9.52 3.87
C PHE A 245 1.87 10.83 3.74
N GLU A 246 2.57 11.93 3.46
CA GLU A 246 1.99 13.27 3.25
C GLU A 246 1.05 13.28 2.05
N PHE A 247 1.38 12.62 0.94
CA PHE A 247 0.50 12.47 -0.21
C PHE A 247 -0.84 11.84 0.16
N VAL A 248 -0.81 10.69 0.84
CA VAL A 248 -2.04 9.99 1.23
C VAL A 248 -2.86 10.81 2.23
N THR A 249 -2.21 11.36 3.25
CA THR A 249 -2.89 12.08 4.33
C THR A 249 -3.39 13.48 3.94
N THR A 250 -2.75 14.13 2.96
CA THR A 250 -3.24 15.39 2.38
C THR A 250 -4.51 15.16 1.57
N LEU A 251 -4.52 14.11 0.73
CA LEU A 251 -5.65 13.81 -0.15
C LEU A 251 -6.83 13.18 0.60
N LYS A 252 -6.56 12.43 1.67
CA LYS A 252 -7.59 11.84 2.53
C LYS A 252 -7.14 11.84 3.99
N PRO A 253 -7.43 12.92 4.74
CA PRO A 253 -7.11 13.01 6.15
C PRO A 253 -7.68 11.83 6.95
N GLY A 254 -6.89 11.29 7.87
CA GLY A 254 -7.28 10.14 8.71
C GLY A 254 -7.28 8.79 8.01
N TYR A 255 -6.91 8.71 6.72
CA TYR A 255 -6.80 7.43 6.01
C TYR A 255 -5.74 6.52 6.66
N PHE A 256 -4.57 7.07 6.99
CA PHE A 256 -3.57 6.40 7.80
C PHE A 256 -3.76 6.71 9.29
N LYS A 257 -3.75 5.67 10.11
CA LYS A 257 -3.71 5.77 11.58
C LYS A 257 -2.33 5.35 12.06
N GLU A 258 -1.54 6.32 12.52
CA GLU A 258 -0.20 6.07 13.04
C GLU A 258 -0.24 5.12 14.24
N GLN A 259 0.74 4.22 14.33
CA GLN A 259 0.92 3.37 15.51
C GLN A 259 1.56 4.22 16.62
N ALA A 260 0.97 4.22 17.80
CA ALA A 260 1.63 4.78 18.99
C ALA A 260 2.91 3.97 19.27
N GLU A 261 4.01 4.68 19.53
CA GLU A 261 5.27 4.07 19.98
C GLU A 261 5.17 3.51 21.40
#